data_AF-A0A3S1CC41-F1
#
_entry.id   AF-A0A3S1CC41-F1
#
_cell.length_a   1.000
_cell.length_b   1.000
_cell.length_c   1.000
_cell.angle_alpha   90.00
_cell.angle_beta   90.00
_cell.angle_gamma   90.00
#
_symmetry.space_group_name_H-M   'P 1'
#
loop_
_entity.id
_entity.type
_entity.pdbx_description
1 polymer ?
#
loop_
_entity_poly.entity_id
_entity_poly.type
_entity_poly.pdbx_seq_one_letter_code
_entity_poly.pdbx_strand_id
1 'polypeptide(L)'
;MSLFGKINEFIPTSEKFTDYVERLEFYLDANSVIDDTKKRSVFLTDYHLNRDGLQPQPEKLRAIRDAPRPTNVNELRAYLGLVNYYCKFIHNASSLLAPLYDLLHKGVKWHWGREQQRAFDTSKTSLSSDKLLVHFDPNKQLILTCDASPRGVGAILSHRDQQGERPIAYASRSLNAAEQNYAQIDREALSLIFGVTKFRKYIIGHQIELYTDHKPLLGLFGEHKAFPENASARVQRWALILSGYSYRLAYRPGHQNNADALSRLPLPETPLVSEPPDAVDHLFNFVDELPVTATDIAKETLKDPLLKQVFNFAARGWPSKPSDDVRAFTARKHEISIDNGCLLWGTRVIIPTSLRSRVLDILHETHIGISRMKAQARSWVWWPLLDYDIERLAKTCAICEQYQKSPPKAPLHPWDWPQQPWSRVHMDFAGPFLGKMFLIIIDAHSKWIDIKIMSKITASDTILELREVFSTFGLPEVIIEQLEKREAVPSVWGLGVQHGIHVHPKQRPKNLSMLHKQVTEPCKGLAG
;
A
#
# COMPACT_ATOMS: atom_id res chain seq x y z
N MET A 1 20.98 23.63 -2.22
CA MET A 1 21.89 24.22 -3.23
C MET A 1 22.85 23.14 -3.66
N SER A 2 22.80 22.73 -4.93
CA SER A 2 23.76 21.76 -5.48
C SER A 2 25.03 22.52 -5.88
N LEU A 3 26.14 22.25 -5.20
CA LEU A 3 27.44 22.83 -5.56
C LEU A 3 27.96 22.11 -6.82
N PHE A 4 28.59 22.86 -7.72
CA PHE A 4 29.24 22.35 -8.93
C PHE A 4 30.66 21.84 -8.59
N GLY A 5 30.94 20.58 -8.96
CA GLY A 5 32.26 19.95 -8.82
C GLY A 5 32.55 19.34 -7.45
N LYS A 6 33.54 18.43 -7.35
CA LYS A 6 34.08 17.93 -6.08
C LYS A 6 35.42 18.62 -5.82
N ILE A 7 35.63 19.14 -4.62
CA ILE A 7 36.97 19.49 -4.16
C ILE A 7 37.64 18.23 -3.62
N ASN A 8 38.84 17.91 -4.11
CA ASN A 8 39.61 16.78 -3.59
C ASN A 8 40.04 17.05 -2.16
N GLU A 9 40.04 16.02 -1.31
CA GLU A 9 40.43 16.11 0.10
C GLU A 9 41.87 16.62 0.27
N PHE A 10 42.11 17.31 1.39
CA PHE A 10 43.46 17.72 1.76
C PHE A 10 44.27 16.50 2.19
N ILE A 11 45.37 16.23 1.47
CA ILE A 11 46.30 15.15 1.81
C ILE A 11 47.61 15.81 2.30
N PRO A 12 47.89 15.80 3.61
CA PRO A 12 49.02 16.53 4.21
C PRO A 12 50.39 16.06 3.70
N THR A 13 50.46 14.85 3.15
CA THR A 13 51.69 14.26 2.62
C THR A 13 52.02 14.70 1.20
N SER A 14 51.05 15.26 0.45
CA SER A 14 51.21 15.59 -0.97
C SER A 14 50.96 17.06 -1.32
N GLU A 15 50.31 17.83 -0.45
CA GLU A 15 49.95 19.23 -0.73
C GLU A 15 50.21 20.11 0.50
N LYS A 16 50.67 21.35 0.28
CA LYS A 16 50.78 22.35 1.35
C LYS A 16 49.40 22.89 1.67
N PHE A 17 49.14 23.17 2.94
CA PHE A 17 47.84 23.67 3.39
C PHE A 17 47.42 24.99 2.70
N THR A 18 48.39 25.84 2.36
CA THR A 18 48.16 27.09 1.60
C THR A 18 47.52 26.84 0.25
N ASP A 19 48.02 25.86 -0.48
CA ASP A 19 47.60 25.56 -1.85
C ASP A 19 46.19 24.95 -1.85
N TYR A 20 45.87 24.20 -0.80
CA TYR A 20 44.52 23.68 -0.55
C TYR A 20 43.52 24.79 -0.23
N VAL A 21 43.91 25.80 0.56
CA VAL A 21 43.05 26.96 0.88
C VAL A 21 42.76 27.77 -0.38
N GLU A 22 43.75 28.03 -1.24
CA GLU A 22 43.53 28.72 -2.52
C GLU A 22 42.56 27.97 -3.43
N ARG A 23 42.68 26.64 -3.51
CA ARG A 23 41.73 25.79 -4.25
C ARG A 23 40.32 25.85 -3.67
N LEU A 24 40.20 25.92 -2.35
CA LEU A 24 38.93 25.98 -1.64
C LEU A 24 38.25 27.34 -1.79
N GLU A 25 39.01 28.44 -1.75
CA GLU A 25 38.52 29.78 -2.08
C GLU A 25 38.02 29.86 -3.52
N PHE A 26 38.78 29.33 -4.48
CA PHE A 26 38.36 29.26 -5.88
C PHE A 26 37.06 28.46 -6.06
N TYR A 27 36.92 27.33 -5.38
CA TYR A 27 35.71 26.50 -5.42
C TYR A 27 34.48 27.21 -4.82
N LEU A 28 34.66 27.96 -3.72
CA LEU A 28 33.59 28.70 -3.07
C LEU A 28 33.14 29.90 -3.92
N ASP A 29 34.07 30.62 -4.51
CA ASP A 29 33.79 31.74 -5.41
C ASP A 29 33.09 31.25 -6.69
N ALA A 30 33.52 30.12 -7.27
CA ALA A 30 32.85 29.50 -8.42
C ALA A 30 31.41 29.05 -8.13
N ASN A 31 31.08 28.80 -6.87
CA ASN A 31 29.74 28.42 -6.40
C ASN A 31 28.94 29.61 -5.81
N SER A 32 29.41 30.84 -6.00
CA SER A 32 28.77 32.06 -5.51
C SER A 32 28.54 32.08 -3.99
N VAL A 33 29.43 31.45 -3.22
CA VAL A 33 29.42 31.48 -1.74
C VAL A 33 30.27 32.66 -1.27
N ILE A 34 29.68 33.86 -1.29
CA ILE A 34 30.37 35.14 -1.09
C ILE A 34 30.32 35.61 0.40
N ASP A 35 29.38 35.09 1.17
CA ASP A 35 29.14 35.50 2.56
C ASP A 35 30.13 34.86 3.55
N ASP A 36 30.86 35.67 4.32
CA ASP A 36 31.85 35.23 5.31
C ASP A 36 31.24 34.30 6.39
N THR A 37 29.95 34.45 6.69
CA THR A 37 29.26 33.55 7.62
C THR A 37 29.00 32.17 7.00
N LYS A 38 28.80 32.11 5.68
CA LYS A 38 28.71 30.86 4.91
C LYS A 38 30.11 30.26 4.64
N LYS A 39 31.14 31.08 4.44
CA LYS A 39 32.55 30.63 4.32
C LYS A 39 33.05 29.98 5.62
N ARG A 40 32.65 30.50 6.79
CA ARG A 40 32.95 29.91 8.11
C ARG A 40 32.26 28.56 8.37
N SER A 41 31.25 28.20 7.58
CA SER A 41 30.42 27.00 7.77
C SER A 41 30.47 26.07 6.55
N VAL A 42 31.59 26.04 5.84
CA VAL A 42 31.81 25.03 4.79
C VAL A 42 32.09 23.71 5.48
N PHE A 43 31.04 22.89 5.57
CA PHE A 43 31.11 21.50 6.03
C PHE A 43 31.97 20.70 5.04
N LEU A 44 33.27 20.60 5.32
CA LEU A 44 34.05 19.45 4.86
C LEU A 44 33.43 18.25 5.55
N THR A 45 33.01 17.26 4.75
CA THR A 45 32.14 16.14 5.14
C THR A 45 32.56 15.40 6.41
N ASP A 46 33.82 15.55 6.83
CA ASP A 46 34.40 14.90 8.01
C ASP A 46 35.03 15.84 9.06
N TYR A 47 35.13 17.15 8.81
CA TYR A 47 35.89 18.08 9.67
C TYR A 47 35.18 19.42 9.91
N HIS A 48 35.32 19.95 11.13
CA HIS A 48 34.98 21.30 11.51
C HIS A 48 36.21 22.21 11.38
N LEU A 49 36.15 23.23 10.52
CA LEU A 49 37.21 24.22 10.40
C LEU A 49 37.01 25.31 11.47
N ASN A 50 37.96 25.47 12.39
CA ASN A 50 37.97 26.58 13.36
C ASN A 50 39.26 27.40 13.25
N ARG A 51 39.40 28.45 14.08
CA ARG A 51 40.59 29.32 14.12
C ARG A 51 41.89 28.56 14.39
N ASP A 52 41.81 27.37 15.00
CA ASP A 52 42.93 26.53 15.41
C ASP A 52 43.18 25.35 14.44
N GLY A 53 42.42 25.23 13.34
CA GLY A 53 42.63 24.25 12.26
C GLY A 53 41.42 23.37 11.91
N LEU A 54 41.68 22.28 11.17
CA LEU A 54 40.72 21.22 10.84
C LEU A 54 40.57 20.27 12.03
N GLN A 55 39.41 20.27 12.70
CA GLN A 55 39.11 19.34 13.80
C GLN A 55 38.11 18.27 13.35
N PRO A 56 38.21 17.01 13.83
CA PRO A 56 37.22 15.98 13.53
C PRO A 56 35.83 16.43 13.97
N GLN A 57 34.80 16.15 13.17
CA GLN A 57 33.44 16.58 13.51
C GLN A 57 32.97 15.96 14.85
N PRO A 58 32.70 16.76 15.89
CA PRO A 58 32.41 16.25 17.24
C PRO A 58 31.11 15.43 17.32
N GLU A 59 30.27 15.50 16.29
CA GLU A 59 29.04 14.71 16.16
C GLU A 59 29.30 13.21 15.98
N LYS A 60 30.39 12.81 15.32
CA LYS A 60 30.72 11.39 15.05
C LYS A 60 30.95 10.56 16.31
N LEU A 61 31.38 11.24 17.37
CA LEU A 61 31.77 10.64 18.66
C LEU A 61 30.84 11.00 19.80
N ARG A 62 29.86 11.86 19.53
CA ARG A 62 28.95 12.39 20.53
C ARG A 62 28.28 11.30 21.34
N ALA A 63 27.86 10.22 20.66
CA ALA A 63 27.19 9.09 21.28
C ALA A 63 28.05 8.35 22.31
N ILE A 64 29.39 8.36 22.19
CA ILE A 64 30.30 7.74 23.16
C ILE A 64 30.80 8.76 24.19
N ARG A 65 31.17 9.96 23.75
CA ARG A 65 31.70 11.01 24.62
C ARG A 65 30.69 11.44 25.67
N ASP A 66 29.44 11.64 25.24
CA ASP A 66 28.36 12.16 26.07
C ASP A 66 27.50 11.02 26.67
N ALA A 67 27.93 9.76 26.51
CA ALA A 67 27.24 8.59 27.03
C ALA A 67 27.10 8.68 28.57
N PRO A 68 25.88 8.48 29.12
CA PRO A 68 25.67 8.53 30.55
C PRO A 68 26.39 7.39 31.26
N ARG A 69 26.75 7.61 32.53
CA ARG A 69 27.31 6.55 33.38
C ARG A 69 26.29 5.40 33.54
N PRO A 70 26.71 4.13 33.45
CA PRO A 70 25.85 3.01 33.78
C PRO A 70 25.35 3.12 35.22
N THR A 71 24.06 2.86 35.43
CA THR A 71 23.44 2.83 36.77
C THR A 71 23.12 1.43 37.25
N ASN A 72 23.09 0.46 36.32
CA ASN A 72 22.71 -0.92 36.57
C ASN A 72 23.72 -1.91 35.98
N VAL A 73 23.76 -3.13 36.52
CA VAL A 73 24.61 -4.24 36.04
C VAL A 73 24.36 -4.53 34.55
N ASN A 74 23.12 -4.45 34.08
CA ASN A 74 22.78 -4.71 32.68
C ASN A 74 23.32 -3.62 31.74
N GLU A 75 23.24 -2.35 32.13
CA GLU A 75 23.81 -1.22 31.37
C GLU A 75 25.35 -1.32 31.32
N LEU A 76 25.97 -1.74 32.43
CA LEU A 76 27.41 -1.96 32.50
C LEU A 76 27.86 -3.13 31.61
N ARG A 77 27.10 -4.24 31.57
CA ARG A 77 27.40 -5.37 30.67
C ARG A 77 27.33 -4.96 29.20
N ALA A 78 26.34 -4.16 28.82
CA ALA A 78 26.21 -3.66 27.45
C ALA A 78 27.41 -2.78 27.07
N TYR A 79 27.76 -1.81 27.93
CA TYR A 79 28.94 -0.96 27.73
C TYR A 79 30.24 -1.77 27.64
N LEU A 80 30.45 -2.73 28.55
CA LEU A 80 31.61 -3.62 28.51
C LEU A 80 31.61 -4.50 27.27
N GLY A 81 30.44 -4.90 26.75
CA GLY A 81 30.31 -5.59 25.47
C GLY A 81 30.84 -4.76 24.31
N LEU A 82 30.47 -3.47 24.24
CA LEU A 82 31.00 -2.52 23.24
C LEU A 82 32.52 -2.34 23.36
N VAL A 83 33.04 -2.08 24.56
CA VAL A 83 34.48 -1.89 24.75
C VAL A 83 35.23 -3.19 24.42
N ASN A 84 34.69 -4.34 24.82
CA ASN A 84 35.30 -5.64 24.55
C ASN A 84 35.33 -6.00 23.07
N TYR A 85 34.30 -5.61 22.31
CA TYR A 85 34.31 -5.75 20.86
C TYR A 85 35.51 -5.03 20.23
N TYR A 86 35.84 -3.85 20.75
CA TYR A 86 36.96 -3.02 20.29
C TYR A 86 38.27 -3.22 21.06
N CYS A 87 38.34 -4.16 22.03
CA CYS A 87 39.53 -4.42 22.84
C CYS A 87 40.78 -4.71 22.00
N LYS A 88 40.62 -5.31 20.81
CA LYS A 88 41.74 -5.60 19.88
C LYS A 88 42.51 -4.35 19.45
N PHE A 89 41.90 -3.18 19.55
CA PHE A 89 42.48 -1.89 19.15
C PHE A 89 42.89 -1.03 20.36
N ILE A 90 42.52 -1.44 21.58
CA ILE A 90 42.81 -0.72 22.83
C ILE A 90 43.96 -1.43 23.55
N HIS A 91 45.08 -0.73 23.73
CA HIS A 91 46.22 -1.27 24.45
C HIS A 91 45.89 -1.39 25.95
N ASN A 92 46.22 -2.52 26.58
CA ASN A 92 45.97 -2.81 28.01
C ASN A 92 44.49 -2.69 28.45
N ALA A 93 43.54 -3.02 27.55
CA ALA A 93 42.11 -2.94 27.85
C ALA A 93 41.69 -3.77 29.07
N SER A 94 42.27 -4.96 29.27
CA SER A 94 41.94 -5.83 30.40
C SER A 94 42.26 -5.20 31.76
N SER A 95 43.42 -4.55 31.89
CA SER A 95 43.82 -3.85 33.13
C SER A 95 42.99 -2.59 33.35
N LEU A 96 42.61 -1.90 32.28
CA LEU A 96 41.79 -0.69 32.33
C LEU A 96 40.35 -0.98 32.73
N LEU A 97 39.80 -2.12 32.30
CA LEU A 97 38.41 -2.53 32.58
C LEU A 97 38.26 -3.35 33.86
N ALA A 98 39.36 -3.83 34.48
CA ALA A 98 39.33 -4.59 35.73
C ALA A 98 38.38 -4.02 36.80
N PRO A 99 38.46 -2.72 37.19
CA PRO A 99 37.55 -2.16 38.20
C PRO A 99 36.08 -2.13 37.78
N LEU A 100 35.79 -2.21 36.48
CA LEU A 100 34.42 -2.31 35.95
C LEU A 100 33.94 -3.77 35.92
N TYR A 101 34.82 -4.74 35.68
CA TYR A 101 34.50 -6.17 35.78
C TYR A 101 34.21 -6.58 37.23
N ASP A 102 34.86 -5.96 38.21
CA ASP A 102 34.61 -6.23 39.63
C ASP A 102 33.17 -5.98 40.05
N LEU A 103 32.50 -4.99 39.44
CA LEU A 103 31.09 -4.67 39.64
C LEU A 103 30.13 -5.72 39.05
N LEU A 104 30.62 -6.65 38.22
CA LEU A 104 29.82 -7.72 37.63
C LEU A 104 29.84 -9.03 38.46
N HIS A 105 30.69 -9.13 39.48
CA HIS A 105 30.79 -10.33 40.32
C HIS A 105 29.53 -10.57 41.16
N LYS A 106 29.13 -11.85 41.26
CA LYS A 106 27.96 -12.26 42.05
C LYS A 106 28.22 -11.99 43.53
N GLY A 107 27.35 -11.20 44.18
CA GLY A 107 27.42 -10.89 45.61
C GLY A 107 28.07 -9.55 45.96
N VAL A 108 28.55 -8.79 44.97
CA VAL A 108 29.09 -7.43 45.18
C VAL A 108 27.95 -6.41 45.20
N LYS A 109 27.92 -5.54 46.23
CA LYS A 109 26.98 -4.40 46.27
C LYS A 109 27.40 -3.35 45.25
N TRP A 110 26.46 -2.84 44.46
CA TRP A 110 26.71 -1.80 43.46
C TRP A 110 27.26 -0.54 44.12
N HIS A 111 28.54 -0.23 43.89
CA HIS A 111 29.21 0.96 44.39
C HIS A 111 30.07 1.58 43.30
N TRP A 112 29.69 2.76 42.82
CA TRP A 112 30.42 3.48 41.78
C TRP A 112 31.34 4.52 42.41
N GLY A 113 32.62 4.17 42.57
CA GLY A 113 33.65 5.02 43.17
C GLY A 113 34.48 5.80 42.15
N ARG A 114 35.59 6.39 42.62
CA ARG A 114 36.52 7.16 41.77
C ARG A 114 37.28 6.28 40.79
N GLU A 115 37.60 5.04 41.16
CA GLU A 115 38.35 4.11 40.31
C GLU A 115 37.52 3.66 39.11
N GLN A 116 36.24 3.34 39.33
CA GLN A 116 35.30 2.97 38.27
C GLN A 116 35.02 4.15 37.34
N GLN A 117 34.85 5.36 37.89
CA GLN A 117 34.68 6.56 37.08
C GLN A 117 35.91 6.84 36.22
N ARG A 118 37.13 6.70 36.78
CA ARG A 118 38.37 6.90 36.03
C ARG A 118 38.52 5.87 34.91
N ALA A 119 38.20 4.59 35.17
CA ALA A 119 38.20 3.55 34.15
C ALA A 119 37.17 3.84 33.03
N PHE A 120 35.98 4.32 33.39
CA PHE A 120 34.94 4.71 32.44
C PHE A 120 35.37 5.90 31.57
N ASP A 121 35.93 6.96 32.15
CA ASP A 121 36.37 8.12 31.39
C ASP A 121 37.59 7.82 30.50
N THR A 122 38.51 6.97 30.97
CA THR A 122 39.68 6.54 30.17
C THR A 122 39.27 5.61 29.03
N SER A 123 38.27 4.73 29.24
CA SER A 123 37.72 3.90 28.16
C SER A 123 36.98 4.72 27.10
N LYS A 124 36.18 5.72 27.49
CA LYS A 124 35.58 6.67 26.53
C LYS A 124 36.62 7.42 25.69
N THR A 125 37.70 7.87 26.34
CA THR A 125 38.81 8.54 25.64
C THR A 125 39.50 7.60 24.66
N SER A 126 39.68 6.33 25.03
CA SER A 126 40.29 5.32 24.16
C SER A 126 39.41 4.97 22.96
N LEU A 127 38.09 4.85 23.17
CA LEU A 127 37.11 4.64 22.10
C LEU A 127 36.98 5.85 21.16
N SER A 128 37.28 7.05 21.67
CA SER A 128 37.27 8.30 20.92
C SER A 128 38.61 8.62 20.26
N SER A 129 39.62 7.76 20.40
CA SER A 129 40.95 8.01 19.88
C SER A 129 41.00 7.81 18.36
N ASP A 130 41.81 8.63 17.68
CA ASP A 130 42.06 8.55 16.23
C ASP A 130 42.64 7.20 15.79
N LYS A 131 43.11 6.36 16.73
CA LYS A 131 43.58 5.01 16.43
C LYS A 131 42.46 4.02 16.16
N LEU A 132 41.25 4.27 16.69
CA LEU A 132 40.09 3.40 16.53
C LEU A 132 39.22 3.84 15.33
N LEU A 133 39.01 5.15 15.20
CA LEU A 133 38.17 5.70 14.14
C LEU A 133 38.90 5.71 12.82
N VAL A 134 38.19 5.27 11.78
CA VAL A 134 38.68 5.33 10.41
C VAL A 134 37.92 6.36 9.60
N HIS A 135 38.62 6.98 8.66
CA HIS A 135 38.00 7.80 7.65
C HIS A 135 37.10 6.96 6.75
N PHE A 136 36.05 7.60 6.25
CA PHE A 136 35.17 7.00 5.28
C PHE A 136 35.94 6.80 3.96
N ASP A 137 35.91 5.59 3.43
CA ASP A 137 36.50 5.22 2.15
C ASP A 137 35.41 4.59 1.27
N PRO A 138 35.02 5.24 0.15
CA PRO A 138 33.95 4.76 -0.70
C PRO A 138 34.24 3.39 -1.35
N ASN A 139 35.50 2.97 -1.40
CA ASN A 139 35.89 1.69 -2.01
C ASN A 139 35.79 0.51 -1.04
N LYS A 140 35.58 0.76 0.25
CA LYS A 140 35.51 -0.27 1.29
C LYS A 140 34.06 -0.60 1.60
N GLN A 141 33.80 -1.89 1.86
CA GLN A 141 32.47 -2.36 2.24
C GLN A 141 31.99 -1.65 3.50
N LEU A 142 30.79 -1.08 3.43
CA LEU A 142 30.12 -0.40 4.53
C LEU A 142 29.23 -1.38 5.29
N ILE A 143 29.34 -1.31 6.62
CA ILE A 143 28.55 -2.10 7.56
C ILE A 143 27.85 -1.14 8.51
N LEU A 144 26.52 -1.24 8.58
CA LEU A 144 25.71 -0.50 9.53
C LEU A 144 25.04 -1.49 10.49
N THR A 145 25.40 -1.41 11.76
CA THR A 145 24.81 -2.24 12.81
C THR A 145 23.87 -1.39 13.65
N CYS A 146 22.63 -1.84 13.78
CA CYS A 146 21.59 -1.13 14.52
C CYS A 146 21.03 -2.00 15.65
N ASP A 147 20.59 -1.35 16.73
CA ASP A 147 19.97 -2.00 17.88
C ASP A 147 18.92 -1.08 18.53
N ALA A 148 17.85 -1.68 19.07
CA ALA A 148 16.84 -0.96 19.83
C ALA A 148 16.67 -1.50 21.25
N SER A 149 16.61 -0.59 22.22
CA SER A 149 16.22 -0.90 23.58
C SER A 149 14.85 -0.28 23.90
N PRO A 150 14.24 -0.62 25.06
CA PRO A 150 13.05 0.08 25.53
C PRO A 150 13.23 1.59 25.75
N ARG A 151 14.47 2.07 25.88
CA ARG A 151 14.78 3.48 26.19
C ARG A 151 15.31 4.26 24.99
N GLY A 152 15.94 3.61 24.02
CA GLY A 152 16.70 4.29 22.98
C GLY A 152 17.03 3.40 21.79
N VAL A 153 17.53 4.02 20.73
CA VAL A 153 18.05 3.36 19.53
C VAL A 153 19.52 3.73 19.34
N GLY A 154 20.30 2.75 18.90
CA GLY A 154 21.73 2.89 18.62
C GLY A 154 22.07 2.43 17.21
N ALA A 155 23.03 3.09 16.58
CA ALA A 155 23.55 2.70 15.28
C ALA A 155 25.06 2.98 15.19
N ILE A 156 25.79 2.05 14.57
CA ILE A 156 27.24 2.14 14.36
C ILE A 156 27.53 1.94 12.87
N LEU A 157 28.14 2.94 12.24
CA LEU A 157 28.65 2.82 10.88
C LEU A 157 30.12 2.42 10.93
N SER A 158 30.49 1.40 10.17
CA SER A 158 31.84 0.83 10.17
C SER A 158 32.28 0.37 8.78
N HIS A 159 33.59 0.29 8.58
CA HIS A 159 34.18 -0.40 7.44
C HIS A 159 34.58 -1.82 7.80
N ARG A 160 34.44 -2.73 6.83
CA ARG A 160 35.03 -4.06 6.92
C ARG A 160 36.49 -3.99 6.49
N ASP A 161 37.40 -4.24 7.43
CA ASP A 161 38.84 -4.31 7.20
C ASP A 161 39.37 -5.74 7.43
N GLN A 162 40.60 -6.03 7.00
CA GLN A 162 41.23 -7.36 7.16
C GLN A 162 41.37 -7.80 8.63
N GLN A 163 41.43 -6.83 9.55
CA GLN A 163 41.54 -7.06 11.00
C GLN A 163 40.20 -7.06 11.74
N GLY A 164 39.09 -6.74 11.06
CA GLY A 164 37.75 -6.67 11.64
C GLY A 164 37.00 -5.39 11.25
N GLU A 165 35.91 -5.11 11.98
CA GLU A 165 35.08 -3.93 11.76
C GLU A 165 35.67 -2.71 12.45
N ARG A 166 35.96 -1.67 11.66
CA ARG A 166 36.49 -0.40 12.17
C ARG A 166 35.42 0.69 12.10
N PRO A 167 35.10 1.35 13.22
CA PRO A 167 34.02 2.32 13.29
C PRO A 167 34.40 3.63 12.59
N ILE A 168 33.45 4.18 11.83
CA ILE A 168 33.53 5.50 11.18
C ILE A 168 32.81 6.53 12.05
N ALA A 169 31.62 6.17 12.54
CA ALA A 169 30.78 7.06 13.35
C ALA A 169 29.78 6.28 14.21
N TYR A 170 29.42 6.88 15.35
CA TYR A 170 28.45 6.35 16.30
C TYR A 170 27.24 7.28 16.41
N ALA A 171 26.05 6.70 16.43
CA ALA A 171 24.80 7.42 16.61
C ALA A 171 23.95 6.77 17.69
N SER A 172 23.33 7.60 18.53
CA SER A 172 22.39 7.15 19.55
C SER A 172 21.34 8.24 19.79
N ARG A 173 20.12 7.84 20.14
CA ARG A 173 19.01 8.73 20.47
C ARG A 173 18.05 8.07 21.46
N SER A 174 17.48 8.85 22.37
CA SER A 174 16.39 8.38 23.23
C SER A 174 15.08 8.23 22.44
N LEU A 175 14.25 7.27 22.83
CA LEU A 175 12.91 7.09 22.27
C LEU A 175 11.92 8.09 22.86
N ASN A 176 11.06 8.65 22.02
CA ASN A 176 9.95 9.50 22.45
C ASN A 176 8.82 8.69 23.12
N ALA A 177 7.92 9.32 23.86
CA ALA A 177 6.83 8.65 24.57
C ALA A 177 5.95 7.75 23.66
N ALA A 178 5.71 8.18 22.42
CA ALA A 178 5.00 7.36 21.45
C ALA A 178 5.81 6.13 20.99
N GLU A 179 7.12 6.31 20.76
CA GLU A 179 8.03 5.26 20.28
C GLU A 179 8.36 4.23 21.38
N GLN A 180 8.37 4.64 22.65
CA GLN A 180 8.53 3.74 23.80
C GLN A 180 7.40 2.72 23.90
N ASN A 181 6.18 3.10 23.47
CA ASN A 181 5.01 2.22 23.46
C ASN A 181 4.96 1.28 22.24
N TYR A 182 5.95 1.36 21.34
CA TYR A 182 6.00 0.48 20.18
C TYR A 182 6.30 -0.98 20.58
N ALA A 183 5.74 -1.91 19.82
CA ALA A 183 6.09 -3.33 19.93
C ALA A 183 7.59 -3.53 19.69
N GLN A 184 8.18 -4.58 20.26
CA GLN A 184 9.63 -4.83 20.13
C GLN A 184 10.07 -4.82 18.66
N ILE A 185 9.33 -5.50 17.77
CA ILE A 185 9.64 -5.56 16.34
C ILE A 185 9.65 -4.17 15.68
N ASP A 186 8.75 -3.28 16.10
CA ASP A 186 8.66 -1.91 15.57
C ASP A 186 9.81 -1.05 16.10
N ARG A 187 10.28 -1.28 17.33
CA ARG A 187 11.46 -0.60 17.89
C ARG A 187 12.74 -1.02 17.17
N GLU A 188 12.91 -2.30 16.89
CA GLU A 188 14.04 -2.80 16.09
C GLU A 188 14.00 -2.30 14.65
N ALA A 189 12.81 -2.22 14.04
CA ALA A 189 12.67 -1.61 12.72
C ALA A 189 13.04 -0.11 12.74
N LEU A 190 12.63 0.60 13.79
CA LEU A 190 12.97 2.01 13.98
C LEU A 190 14.49 2.23 14.10
N SER A 191 15.25 1.33 14.73
CA SER A 191 16.71 1.48 14.82
C SER A 191 17.40 1.37 13.46
N LEU A 192 16.91 0.50 12.56
CA LEU A 192 17.39 0.42 11.17
C LEU A 192 17.13 1.73 10.43
N ILE A 193 15.89 2.24 10.50
CA ILE A 193 15.51 3.49 9.85
C ILE A 193 16.31 4.66 10.40
N PHE A 194 16.48 4.73 11.73
CA PHE A 194 17.30 5.74 12.37
C PHE A 194 18.76 5.71 11.86
N GLY A 195 19.38 4.53 11.81
CA GLY A 195 20.75 4.38 11.33
C GLY A 195 20.90 4.80 9.86
N VAL A 196 20.04 4.29 8.98
CA VAL A 196 20.07 4.61 7.55
C VAL A 196 19.84 6.11 7.33
N THR A 197 18.91 6.70 8.06
CA THR A 197 18.63 8.13 7.95
C THR A 197 19.81 8.99 8.44
N LYS A 198 20.34 8.66 9.62
CA LYS A 198 21.41 9.43 10.25
C LYS A 198 22.69 9.39 9.43
N PHE A 199 22.99 8.25 8.81
CA PHE A 199 24.18 8.04 7.99
C PHE A 199 23.92 8.18 6.49
N ARG A 200 22.77 8.75 6.07
CA ARG A 200 22.37 8.93 4.67
C ARG A 200 23.49 9.47 3.78
N LYS A 201 24.26 10.45 4.27
CA LYS A 201 25.36 11.09 3.54
C LYS A 201 26.49 10.11 3.16
N TYR A 202 26.72 9.07 3.96
CA TYR A 202 27.75 8.06 3.73
C TYR A 202 27.25 6.89 2.89
N ILE A 203 26.00 6.49 3.08
CA ILE A 203 25.48 5.24 2.51
C ILE A 203 24.81 5.41 1.14
N ILE A 204 24.42 6.63 0.76
CA ILE A 204 23.73 6.86 -0.51
C ILE A 204 24.63 6.46 -1.69
N GLY A 205 24.09 5.67 -2.62
CA GLY A 205 24.83 5.16 -3.78
C GLY A 205 25.82 4.01 -3.50
N HIS A 206 25.90 3.50 -2.28
CA HIS A 206 26.78 2.37 -1.92
C HIS A 206 25.96 1.14 -1.53
N GLN A 207 26.51 -0.05 -1.76
CA GLN A 207 25.92 -1.29 -1.26
C GLN A 207 26.33 -1.50 0.20
N ILE A 208 25.37 -1.46 1.12
CA ILE A 208 25.61 -1.54 2.57
C ILE A 208 25.16 -2.90 3.16
N GLU A 209 25.88 -3.42 4.16
CA GLU A 209 25.41 -4.55 4.97
C GLU A 209 24.72 -4.02 6.24
N LEU A 210 23.42 -4.26 6.38
CA LEU A 210 22.64 -3.91 7.57
C LEU A 210 22.60 -5.09 8.54
N TYR A 211 23.01 -4.89 9.78
CA TYR A 211 22.91 -5.90 10.83
C TYR A 211 21.87 -5.53 11.88
N THR A 212 21.05 -6.52 12.26
CA THR A 212 20.07 -6.46 13.34
C THR A 212 20.09 -7.76 14.16
N ASP A 213 19.74 -7.68 15.43
CA ASP A 213 19.59 -8.81 16.35
C ASP A 213 18.17 -9.41 16.35
N HIS A 214 17.30 -8.97 15.44
CA HIS A 214 15.91 -9.40 15.38
C HIS A 214 15.56 -10.12 14.06
N LYS A 215 15.58 -11.46 14.08
CA LYS A 215 15.31 -12.31 12.89
C LYS A 215 14.02 -11.96 12.13
N PRO A 216 12.88 -11.64 12.78
CA PRO A 216 11.67 -11.28 12.05
C PRO A 216 11.82 -10.10 11.08
N LEU A 217 12.77 -9.20 11.29
CA LEU A 217 13.01 -8.07 10.37
C LEU A 217 13.57 -8.53 9.02
N LEU A 218 14.34 -9.64 8.98
CA LEU A 218 14.73 -10.29 7.72
C LEU A 218 13.50 -10.68 6.90
N GLY A 219 12.42 -11.06 7.59
CA GLY A 219 11.16 -11.44 6.97
C GLY A 219 10.35 -10.27 6.43
N LEU A 220 10.53 -9.06 6.96
CA LEU A 220 9.77 -7.85 6.62
C LEU A 220 10.49 -6.96 5.60
N PHE A 221 11.81 -6.81 5.72
CA PHE A 221 12.62 -5.87 4.93
C PHE A 221 13.72 -6.56 4.10
N GLY A 222 13.60 -7.86 3.82
CA GLY A 222 14.60 -8.59 3.04
C GLY A 222 14.68 -8.15 1.57
N GLU A 223 15.88 -8.25 0.99
CA GLU A 223 16.25 -7.78 -0.37
C GLU A 223 15.32 -8.22 -1.52
N HIS A 224 14.68 -9.38 -1.38
CA HIS A 224 13.91 -10.02 -2.46
C HIS A 224 12.40 -10.11 -2.17
N LYS A 225 11.90 -9.41 -1.16
CA LYS A 225 10.48 -9.52 -0.79
C LYS A 225 9.66 -8.37 -1.37
N ALA A 226 8.44 -8.74 -1.81
CA ALA A 226 7.41 -7.78 -2.17
C ALA A 226 7.10 -6.86 -0.99
N PHE A 227 6.79 -5.60 -1.31
CA PHE A 227 6.40 -4.59 -0.35
C PHE A 227 5.31 -5.13 0.60
N PRO A 228 5.39 -4.91 1.92
CA PRO A 228 4.46 -5.53 2.85
C PRO A 228 3.03 -4.94 2.73
N GLU A 229 2.20 -5.52 1.86
CA GLU A 229 0.84 -5.04 1.53
C GLU A 229 -0.11 -5.02 2.75
N ASN A 230 0.05 -5.99 3.67
CA ASN A 230 -0.79 -6.13 4.86
C ASN A 230 -0.14 -5.60 6.16
N ALA A 231 0.99 -4.88 6.07
CA ALA A 231 1.61 -4.29 7.26
C ALA A 231 0.98 -2.94 7.63
N SER A 232 1.28 -2.44 8.84
CA SER A 232 0.82 -1.13 9.28
C SER A 232 1.37 -0.02 8.36
N ALA A 233 0.64 1.09 8.25
CA ALA A 233 1.05 2.25 7.44
C ALA A 233 2.44 2.79 7.82
N ARG A 234 2.89 2.57 9.06
CA ARG A 234 4.23 2.91 9.54
C ARG A 234 5.30 2.01 8.93
N VAL A 235 5.11 0.69 8.98
CA VAL A 235 6.06 -0.29 8.44
C VAL A 235 6.17 -0.14 6.91
N GLN A 236 5.06 0.17 6.24
CA GLN A 236 5.06 0.50 4.81
C GLN A 236 5.90 1.76 4.50
N ARG A 237 5.74 2.83 5.29
CA ARG A 237 6.58 4.03 5.16
C ARG A 237 8.07 3.72 5.35
N TRP A 238 8.41 2.88 6.32
CA TRP A 238 9.77 2.43 6.56
C TRP A 238 10.34 1.58 5.42
N ALA A 239 9.53 0.69 4.85
CA ALA A 239 9.90 -0.10 3.67
C ALA A 239 10.21 0.81 2.47
N LEU A 240 9.42 1.87 2.26
CA LEU A 240 9.65 2.85 1.19
C LEU A 240 10.96 3.64 1.40
N ILE A 241 11.28 4.01 2.65
CA ILE A 241 12.57 4.66 2.95
C ILE A 241 13.73 3.72 2.63
N LEU A 242 13.64 2.46 3.08
CA LEU A 242 14.68 1.46 2.84
C LEU A 242 14.85 1.14 1.36
N SER A 243 13.77 1.13 0.56
CA SER A 243 13.86 0.87 -0.88
C SER A 243 14.65 1.94 -1.64
N GLY A 244 14.89 3.11 -1.04
CA GLY A 244 15.77 4.13 -1.59
C GLY A 244 17.27 3.82 -1.46
N TYR A 245 17.63 2.73 -0.77
CA TYR A 245 19.03 2.34 -0.51
C TYR A 245 19.32 0.93 -1.04
N SER A 246 20.55 0.70 -1.48
CA SER A 246 21.04 -0.63 -1.84
C SER A 246 21.63 -1.31 -0.61
N TYR A 247 20.91 -2.25 -0.01
CA TYR A 247 21.33 -2.86 1.25
C TYR A 247 21.13 -4.37 1.28
N ARG A 248 21.98 -5.05 2.07
CA ARG A 248 21.86 -6.46 2.45
C ARG A 248 21.55 -6.60 3.92
N LEU A 249 20.35 -7.06 4.25
CA LEU A 249 19.94 -7.26 5.64
C LEU A 249 20.41 -8.63 6.14
N ALA A 250 21.17 -8.63 7.24
CA ALA A 250 21.72 -9.82 7.87
C ALA A 250 21.43 -9.83 9.38
N TYR A 251 21.26 -11.03 9.92
CA TYR A 251 21.07 -11.22 11.36
C TYR A 251 22.41 -11.39 12.06
N ARG A 252 22.61 -10.69 13.18
CA ARG A 252 23.75 -10.85 14.08
C ARG A 252 23.26 -11.15 15.49
N PRO A 253 23.70 -12.24 16.14
CA PRO A 253 23.26 -12.55 17.49
C PRO A 253 23.74 -11.47 18.48
N GLY A 254 22.91 -11.15 19.49
CA GLY A 254 23.12 -9.99 20.39
C GLY A 254 24.48 -9.91 21.08
N HIS A 255 25.16 -11.03 21.34
CA HIS A 255 26.51 -11.03 21.92
C HIS A 255 27.60 -10.45 20.98
N GLN A 256 27.32 -10.40 19.67
CA GLN A 256 28.16 -9.76 18.65
C GLN A 256 27.62 -8.38 18.24
N ASN A 257 26.48 -7.95 18.79
CA ASN A 257 25.90 -6.66 18.49
C ASN A 257 26.55 -5.56 19.35
N ASN A 258 27.49 -4.85 18.75
CA ASN A 258 28.17 -3.73 19.37
C ASN A 258 27.29 -2.47 19.52
N ALA A 259 26.12 -2.40 18.86
CA ALA A 259 25.20 -1.27 18.99
C ALA A 259 24.32 -1.31 20.26
N ASP A 260 24.26 -2.44 20.98
CA ASP A 260 23.46 -2.64 22.21
C ASP A 260 23.82 -1.65 23.33
N ALA A 261 25.11 -1.29 23.46
CA ALA A 261 25.53 -0.27 24.42
C ALA A 261 24.91 1.09 24.12
N LEU A 262 24.85 1.48 22.84
CA LEU A 262 24.36 2.78 22.40
C LEU A 262 22.84 2.89 22.47
N SER A 263 22.12 1.77 22.31
CA SER A 263 20.65 1.75 22.46
C SER A 263 20.24 1.79 23.94
N ARG A 264 21.02 1.21 24.86
CA ARG A 264 20.74 1.15 26.30
C ARG A 264 21.25 2.35 27.10
N LEU A 265 22.26 3.06 26.58
CA LEU A 265 22.78 4.31 27.14
C LEU A 265 22.52 5.47 26.17
N PRO A 266 21.26 5.78 25.83
CA PRO A 266 20.98 6.84 24.87
C PRO A 266 21.28 8.22 25.45
N LEU A 267 21.66 9.14 24.58
CA LEU A 267 21.76 10.56 24.94
C LEU A 267 20.37 11.07 25.34
N PRO A 268 20.25 11.92 26.38
CA PRO A 268 18.97 12.42 26.89
C PRO A 268 18.22 13.38 25.92
N GLU A 269 18.63 13.47 24.66
CA GLU A 269 17.93 14.23 23.64
C GLU A 269 16.71 13.44 23.14
N THR A 270 15.54 13.82 23.63
CA THR A 270 14.26 13.51 22.98
C THR A 270 14.06 14.50 21.84
N PRO A 271 13.94 14.07 20.57
CA PRO A 271 13.56 14.98 19.51
C PRO A 271 12.18 15.58 19.82
N LEU A 272 12.07 16.91 19.78
CA LEU A 272 10.85 17.67 20.05
C LEU A 272 9.71 17.31 19.08
N VAL A 273 10.04 16.77 17.91
CA VAL A 273 9.12 16.27 16.90
C VAL A 273 9.74 15.00 16.31
N SER A 274 8.95 13.94 16.12
CA SER A 274 9.32 12.80 15.28
C SER A 274 9.31 13.25 13.83
N GLU A 275 10.29 14.08 13.43
CA GLU A 275 10.40 14.50 12.05
C GLU A 275 10.67 13.26 11.21
N PRO A 276 9.80 12.94 10.23
CA PRO A 276 10.18 11.98 9.23
C PRO A 276 11.47 12.50 8.56
N PRO A 277 12.40 11.62 8.17
CA PRO A 277 13.62 12.00 7.47
C PRO A 277 13.35 13.06 6.39
N ASP A 278 14.17 14.09 6.20
CA ASP A 278 14.01 15.10 5.13
C ASP A 278 13.78 14.50 3.71
N ALA A 279 14.18 13.23 3.50
CA ALA A 279 13.90 12.48 2.27
C ALA A 279 12.40 12.17 2.07
N VAL A 280 11.63 12.10 3.15
CA VAL A 280 10.19 11.86 3.18
C VAL A 280 9.45 13.13 2.77
N ASP A 281 9.86 14.31 3.23
CA ASP A 281 9.22 15.57 2.80
C ASP A 281 9.26 15.75 1.28
N HIS A 282 10.34 15.37 0.60
CA HIS A 282 10.38 15.45 -0.87
C HIS A 282 9.45 14.47 -1.60
N LEU A 283 9.16 13.29 -1.03
CA LEU A 283 8.17 12.36 -1.57
C LEU A 283 6.72 12.78 -1.21
N PHE A 284 6.55 13.45 -0.07
CA PHE A 284 5.26 13.93 0.41
C PHE A 284 4.90 15.32 -0.11
N ASN A 285 5.83 16.08 -0.70
CA ASN A 285 5.52 17.34 -1.39
C ASN A 285 4.62 17.14 -2.63
N PHE A 286 4.49 15.92 -3.15
CA PHE A 286 3.46 15.59 -4.16
C PHE A 286 2.05 15.41 -3.57
N VAL A 287 1.91 15.38 -2.24
CA VAL A 287 0.59 15.28 -1.57
C VAL A 287 -0.19 16.58 -1.67
N ASP A 288 0.49 17.72 -1.79
CA ASP A 288 -0.15 19.02 -1.98
C ASP A 288 -0.80 19.20 -3.36
N GLU A 289 -0.42 18.36 -4.34
CA GLU A 289 -1.07 18.29 -5.66
C GLU A 289 -2.21 17.27 -5.71
N LEU A 290 -2.49 16.55 -4.62
CA LEU A 290 -3.59 15.59 -4.61
C LEU A 290 -4.95 16.31 -4.58
N PRO A 291 -5.92 15.88 -5.40
CA PRO A 291 -7.24 16.50 -5.47
C PRO A 291 -8.03 16.40 -4.15
N VAL A 292 -7.64 15.51 -3.23
CA VAL A 292 -8.17 15.43 -1.86
C VAL A 292 -7.02 15.12 -0.90
N THR A 293 -6.73 16.02 0.04
CA THR A 293 -5.65 15.82 1.03
C THR A 293 -6.18 15.23 2.34
N ALA A 294 -5.30 14.61 3.14
CA ALA A 294 -5.65 14.10 4.47
C ALA A 294 -6.14 15.22 5.42
N THR A 295 -5.60 16.43 5.28
CA THR A 295 -6.03 17.58 6.10
C THR A 295 -7.45 18.03 5.75
N ASP A 296 -7.83 17.98 4.48
CA ASP A 296 -9.20 18.27 4.03
C ASP A 296 -10.18 17.23 4.54
N ILE A 297 -9.81 15.93 4.45
CA ILE A 297 -10.63 14.84 4.99
C ILE A 297 -10.83 15.00 6.49
N ALA A 298 -9.78 15.30 7.27
CA ALA A 298 -9.89 15.51 8.71
C ALA A 298 -10.82 16.69 9.06
N LYS A 299 -10.70 17.81 8.36
CA LYS A 299 -11.57 19.00 8.55
C LYS A 299 -13.03 18.69 8.22
N GLU A 300 -13.27 18.02 7.09
CA GLU A 300 -14.63 17.69 6.63
C GLU A 300 -15.27 16.57 7.48
N THR A 301 -14.48 15.64 8.01
CA THR A 301 -14.94 14.61 8.95
C THR A 301 -15.53 15.22 10.23
N LEU A 302 -14.94 16.32 10.71
CA LEU A 302 -15.44 17.04 11.89
C LEU A 302 -16.70 17.87 11.61
N LYS A 303 -16.95 18.25 10.35
CA LYS A 303 -18.16 18.95 9.92
C LYS A 303 -19.33 17.99 9.70
N ASP A 304 -19.06 16.78 9.22
CA ASP A 304 -20.08 15.77 8.96
C ASP A 304 -20.69 15.27 10.30
N PRO A 305 -21.99 15.48 10.55
CA PRO A 305 -22.62 15.16 11.83
C PRO A 305 -22.57 13.67 12.17
N LEU A 306 -22.59 12.78 11.16
CA LEU A 306 -22.56 11.34 11.36
C LEU A 306 -21.14 10.86 11.62
N LEU A 307 -20.17 11.31 10.81
CA LEU A 307 -18.78 10.93 11.00
C LEU A 307 -18.17 11.53 12.27
N LYS A 308 -18.59 12.72 12.69
CA LYS A 308 -18.20 13.29 13.98
C LYS A 308 -18.63 12.41 15.16
N GLN A 309 -19.81 11.81 15.10
CA GLN A 309 -20.25 10.84 16.10
C GLN A 309 -19.39 9.57 16.08
N VAL A 310 -19.13 9.02 14.88
CA VAL A 310 -18.25 7.84 14.72
C VAL A 310 -16.83 8.12 15.20
N PHE A 311 -16.30 9.32 14.94
CA PHE A 311 -15.00 9.77 15.43
C PHE A 311 -14.94 9.79 16.96
N ASN A 312 -15.96 10.34 17.60
CA ASN A 312 -16.06 10.34 19.06
C ASN A 312 -16.20 8.92 19.63
N PHE A 313 -16.95 8.03 18.96
CA PHE A 313 -17.09 6.62 19.39
C PHE A 313 -15.79 5.83 19.21
N ALA A 314 -15.04 6.06 18.13
CA ALA A 314 -13.74 5.44 17.93
C ALA A 314 -12.70 5.93 18.95
N ALA A 315 -12.77 7.20 19.38
CA ALA A 315 -11.85 7.77 20.37
C ALA A 315 -12.21 7.45 21.83
N ARG A 316 -13.50 7.42 22.19
CA ARG A 316 -13.97 7.30 23.60
C ARG A 316 -14.66 5.97 23.91
N GLY A 317 -14.89 5.12 22.91
CA GLY A 317 -15.60 3.85 23.04
C GLY A 317 -17.03 3.91 22.46
N TRP A 318 -17.50 2.76 21.98
CA TRP A 318 -18.79 2.61 21.30
C TRP A 318 -19.95 2.43 22.31
N PRO A 319 -21.11 3.07 22.08
CA PRO A 319 -22.28 2.90 22.94
C PRO A 319 -22.94 1.52 22.79
N SER A 320 -23.56 1.01 23.85
CA SER A 320 -24.23 -0.31 23.84
C SER A 320 -25.48 -0.40 22.94
N LYS A 321 -26.11 0.73 22.61
CA LYS A 321 -27.22 0.83 21.65
C LYS A 321 -26.98 2.01 20.69
N PRO A 322 -26.34 1.78 19.53
CA PRO A 322 -26.14 2.81 18.53
C PRO A 322 -27.43 3.08 17.74
N SER A 323 -27.55 4.30 17.17
CA SER A 323 -28.63 4.68 16.26
C SER A 323 -28.57 3.90 14.93
N ASP A 324 -29.71 3.74 14.27
CA ASP A 324 -29.81 2.98 13.01
C ASP A 324 -28.91 3.55 11.89
N ASP A 325 -28.70 4.87 11.86
CA ASP A 325 -27.83 5.54 10.88
C ASP A 325 -26.36 5.15 11.03
N VAL A 326 -25.94 4.74 12.23
CA VAL A 326 -24.55 4.34 12.55
C VAL A 326 -24.39 2.81 12.49
N ARG A 327 -25.43 2.05 12.14
CA ARG A 327 -25.40 0.58 12.09
C ARG A 327 -24.32 0.04 11.14
N ALA A 328 -24.13 0.71 9.99
CA ALA A 328 -23.11 0.35 9.00
C ALA A 328 -21.67 0.47 9.54
N PHE A 329 -21.44 1.38 10.50
CA PHE A 329 -20.15 1.58 11.14
C PHE A 329 -20.01 0.70 12.40
N THR A 330 -21.11 0.49 13.14
CA THR A 330 -21.16 -0.37 14.33
C THR A 330 -20.80 -1.82 14.00
N ALA A 331 -21.25 -2.33 12.85
CA ALA A 331 -20.89 -3.67 12.38
C ALA A 331 -19.37 -3.87 12.22
N ARG A 332 -18.63 -2.77 12.02
CA ARG A 332 -17.18 -2.73 11.78
C ARG A 332 -16.40 -2.11 12.94
N LYS A 333 -17.01 -1.96 14.11
CA LYS A 333 -16.49 -1.18 15.25
C LYS A 333 -15.05 -1.54 15.70
N HIS A 334 -14.65 -2.81 15.58
CA HIS A 334 -13.33 -3.29 16.01
C HIS A 334 -12.22 -3.01 14.99
N GLU A 335 -12.57 -2.67 13.76
CA GLU A 335 -11.63 -2.44 12.65
C GLU A 335 -11.51 -0.96 12.28
N ILE A 336 -12.26 -0.09 12.97
CA ILE A 336 -12.23 1.35 12.76
C ILE A 336 -11.15 1.96 13.65
N SER A 337 -10.23 2.73 13.06
CA SER A 337 -9.14 3.41 13.75
C SER A 337 -9.06 4.88 13.32
N ILE A 338 -8.31 5.68 14.08
CA ILE A 338 -8.08 7.10 13.80
C ILE A 338 -6.59 7.30 13.55
N ASP A 339 -6.23 7.91 12.43
CA ASP A 339 -4.86 8.35 12.11
C ASP A 339 -4.91 9.75 11.51
N ASN A 340 -4.06 10.67 12.00
CA ASN A 340 -4.00 12.08 11.54
C ASN A 340 -5.37 12.80 11.44
N GLY A 341 -6.30 12.50 12.35
CA GLY A 341 -7.65 13.08 12.34
C GLY A 341 -8.59 12.51 11.27
N CYS A 342 -8.15 11.51 10.50
CA CYS A 342 -8.97 10.77 9.53
C CYS A 342 -9.49 9.47 10.15
N LEU A 343 -10.70 9.07 9.76
CA LEU A 343 -11.25 7.77 10.10
C LEU A 343 -10.80 6.72 9.08
N LEU A 344 -10.32 5.59 9.58
CA LEU A 344 -9.84 4.46 8.79
C LEU A 344 -10.66 3.21 9.12
N TRP A 345 -10.92 2.39 8.12
CA TRP A 345 -11.38 1.01 8.27
C TRP A 345 -10.29 0.07 7.74
N GLY A 346 -9.54 -0.57 8.65
CA GLY A 346 -8.30 -1.26 8.30
C GLY A 346 -7.29 -0.29 7.69
N THR A 347 -7.00 -0.45 6.39
CA THR A 347 -6.13 0.45 5.60
C THR A 347 -6.90 1.48 4.77
N ARG A 348 -8.23 1.45 4.78
CA ARG A 348 -9.09 2.25 3.88
C ARG A 348 -9.58 3.52 4.56
N VAL A 349 -9.56 4.64 3.85
CA VAL A 349 -10.02 5.92 4.38
C VAL A 349 -11.53 6.04 4.27
N ILE A 350 -12.19 6.41 5.37
CA ILE A 350 -13.62 6.70 5.41
C ILE A 350 -13.85 8.11 4.89
N ILE A 351 -14.59 8.25 3.78
CA ILE A 351 -14.74 9.54 3.09
C ILE A 351 -16.01 10.28 3.56
N PRO A 352 -15.88 11.54 4.04
CA PRO A 352 -17.01 12.44 4.34
C PRO A 352 -17.93 12.66 3.16
N THR A 353 -19.22 12.86 3.45
CA THR A 353 -20.25 13.07 2.42
C THR A 353 -19.91 14.18 1.43
N SER A 354 -19.29 15.28 1.88
CA SER A 354 -18.87 16.41 1.04
C SER A 354 -17.78 16.07 0.02
N LEU A 355 -16.92 15.08 0.30
CA LEU A 355 -15.77 14.73 -0.54
C LEU A 355 -16.04 13.52 -1.46
N ARG A 356 -17.18 12.84 -1.31
CA ARG A 356 -17.50 11.64 -2.09
C ARG A 356 -17.59 11.91 -3.59
N SER A 357 -18.14 13.04 -4.02
CA SER A 357 -18.21 13.42 -5.43
C SER A 357 -16.82 13.55 -6.06
N ARG A 358 -15.91 14.28 -5.41
CA ARG A 358 -14.53 14.45 -5.87
C ARG A 358 -13.79 13.12 -6.00
N VAL A 359 -13.95 12.22 -5.01
CA VAL A 359 -13.35 10.87 -5.06
C VAL A 359 -13.93 10.04 -6.21
N LEU A 360 -15.24 10.13 -6.44
CA LEU A 360 -15.91 9.45 -7.55
C LEU A 360 -15.44 9.97 -8.91
N ASP A 361 -15.24 11.28 -9.06
CA ASP A 361 -14.74 11.88 -10.29
C ASP A 361 -13.32 11.38 -10.61
N ILE A 362 -12.43 11.32 -9.60
CA ILE A 362 -11.06 10.77 -9.75
C ILE A 362 -11.10 9.30 -10.16
N LEU A 363 -11.95 8.49 -9.52
CA LEU A 363 -12.09 7.07 -9.87
C LEU A 363 -12.64 6.86 -11.29
N HIS A 364 -13.35 7.84 -11.83
CA HIS A 364 -14.04 7.78 -13.11
C HIS A 364 -13.29 8.45 -14.26
N GLU A 365 -12.27 9.27 -13.98
CA GLU A 365 -11.51 10.08 -14.95
C GLU A 365 -11.04 9.28 -16.18
N THR A 366 -10.63 8.03 -15.99
CA THR A 366 -10.07 7.17 -17.05
C THR A 366 -11.07 6.19 -17.65
N HIS A 367 -12.35 6.22 -17.27
CA HIS A 367 -13.42 5.34 -17.76
C HIS A 367 -13.04 3.83 -17.79
N ILE A 368 -12.25 3.36 -16.82
CA ILE A 368 -11.69 1.98 -16.75
C ILE A 368 -12.73 0.86 -16.60
N GLY A 369 -14.01 1.22 -16.48
CA GLY A 369 -15.14 0.30 -16.35
C GLY A 369 -15.49 -0.04 -14.90
N ILE A 370 -16.77 -0.32 -14.67
CA ILE A 370 -17.39 -0.49 -13.33
C ILE A 370 -16.62 -1.48 -12.45
N SER A 371 -16.25 -2.64 -12.98
CA SER A 371 -15.57 -3.68 -12.20
C SER A 371 -14.19 -3.23 -11.70
N ARG A 372 -13.44 -2.50 -12.53
CA ARG A 372 -12.12 -1.98 -12.16
C ARG A 372 -12.23 -0.80 -11.20
N MET A 373 -13.18 0.11 -11.45
CA MET A 373 -13.47 1.21 -10.52
C MET A 373 -13.82 0.70 -9.12
N LYS A 374 -14.68 -0.32 -9.02
CA LYS A 374 -15.00 -0.95 -7.73
C LYS A 374 -13.78 -1.58 -7.07
N ALA A 375 -12.94 -2.29 -7.83
CA ALA A 375 -11.74 -2.91 -7.29
C ALA A 375 -10.77 -1.85 -6.71
N GLN A 376 -10.53 -0.76 -7.45
CA GLN A 376 -9.66 0.33 -7.03
C GLN A 376 -10.25 1.14 -5.87
N ALA A 377 -11.56 1.39 -5.86
CA ALA A 377 -12.19 2.07 -4.74
C ALA A 377 -12.07 1.23 -3.45
N ARG A 378 -12.32 -0.07 -3.54
CA ARG A 378 -12.25 -1.00 -2.40
C ARG A 378 -10.84 -1.16 -1.83
N SER A 379 -9.76 -0.82 -2.54
CA SER A 379 -8.41 -0.87 -1.97
C SER A 379 -8.10 0.33 -1.08
N TRP A 380 -8.66 1.51 -1.37
CA TRP A 380 -8.21 2.77 -0.76
C TRP A 380 -9.27 3.51 0.06
N VAL A 381 -10.54 3.44 -0.33
CA VAL A 381 -11.61 4.27 0.25
C VAL A 381 -12.83 3.45 0.65
N TRP A 382 -13.61 3.97 1.58
CA TRP A 382 -14.84 3.33 2.01
C TRP A 382 -15.92 4.32 2.46
N TRP A 383 -17.17 4.06 2.07
CA TRP A 383 -18.37 4.64 2.68
C TRP A 383 -19.59 3.71 2.44
N PRO A 384 -20.70 3.90 3.18
CA PRO A 384 -21.92 3.14 2.93
C PRO A 384 -22.43 3.34 1.50
N LEU A 385 -22.72 2.25 0.78
CA LEU A 385 -23.23 2.25 -0.60
C LEU A 385 -22.22 2.69 -1.69
N LEU A 386 -20.90 2.65 -1.42
CA LEU A 386 -19.83 2.91 -2.40
C LEU A 386 -20.05 2.23 -3.77
N ASP A 387 -20.36 0.93 -3.77
CA ASP A 387 -20.55 0.17 -5.02
C ASP A 387 -21.75 0.68 -5.83
N TYR A 388 -22.81 1.13 -5.15
CA TYR A 388 -24.01 1.69 -5.78
C TYR A 388 -23.71 3.06 -6.38
N ASP A 389 -22.96 3.91 -5.68
CA ASP A 389 -22.56 5.23 -6.19
C ASP A 389 -21.68 5.11 -7.44
N ILE A 390 -20.73 4.16 -7.46
CA ILE A 390 -19.88 3.87 -8.64
C ILE A 390 -20.73 3.37 -9.82
N GLU A 391 -21.66 2.45 -9.57
CA GLU A 391 -22.55 1.97 -10.63
C GLU A 391 -23.44 3.07 -11.18
N ARG A 392 -23.99 3.93 -10.31
CA ARG A 392 -24.82 5.05 -10.71
C ARG A 392 -24.03 5.98 -11.62
N LEU A 393 -22.83 6.38 -11.22
CA LEU A 393 -21.96 7.27 -12.00
C LEU A 393 -21.64 6.71 -13.39
N ALA A 394 -21.21 5.44 -13.45
CA ALA A 394 -20.87 4.80 -14.71
C ALA A 394 -22.08 4.58 -15.63
N LYS A 395 -23.29 4.39 -15.07
CA LYS A 395 -24.54 4.31 -15.85
C LYS A 395 -25.01 5.68 -16.34
N THR A 396 -24.75 6.75 -15.60
CA THR A 396 -25.09 8.12 -16.03
C THR A 396 -24.07 8.72 -17.01
N CYS A 397 -22.90 8.11 -17.17
CA CYS A 397 -21.87 8.60 -18.07
C CYS A 397 -22.08 8.11 -19.51
N ALA A 398 -22.25 9.05 -20.44
CA ALA A 398 -22.43 8.77 -21.87
C ALA A 398 -21.25 7.99 -22.49
N ILE A 399 -20.00 8.29 -22.09
CA ILE A 399 -18.80 7.60 -22.58
C ILE A 399 -18.81 6.14 -22.10
N CYS A 400 -19.06 5.91 -20.81
CA CYS A 400 -19.14 4.55 -20.27
C CYS A 400 -20.26 3.73 -20.92
N GLU A 401 -21.41 4.35 -21.23
CA GLU A 401 -22.52 3.70 -21.92
C GLU A 401 -22.15 3.29 -23.36
N GLN A 402 -21.48 4.18 -24.11
CA GLN A 402 -21.06 3.91 -25.49
C GLN A 402 -20.11 2.71 -25.61
N TYR A 403 -19.21 2.52 -24.64
CA TYR A 403 -18.20 1.46 -24.65
C TYR A 403 -18.62 0.20 -23.86
N GLN A 404 -19.89 0.07 -23.44
CA GLN A 404 -20.36 -1.16 -22.81
C GLN A 404 -20.31 -2.33 -23.80
N LYS A 405 -19.72 -3.44 -23.35
CA LYS A 405 -19.68 -4.69 -24.13
C LYS A 405 -21.12 -5.18 -24.35
N SER A 406 -21.49 -5.35 -25.62
CA SER A 406 -22.72 -6.06 -25.97
C SER A 406 -22.66 -7.48 -25.39
N PRO A 407 -23.75 -8.00 -24.79
CA PRO A 407 -23.77 -9.37 -24.33
C PRO A 407 -23.46 -10.33 -25.50
N PRO A 408 -22.80 -11.47 -25.23
CA PRO A 408 -22.49 -12.45 -26.26
C PRO A 408 -23.79 -12.84 -26.98
N LYS A 409 -23.79 -12.76 -28.31
CA LYS A 409 -24.91 -13.23 -29.13
C LYS A 409 -25.13 -14.70 -28.79
N ALA A 410 -26.37 -15.08 -28.48
CA ALA A 410 -26.71 -16.46 -28.21
C ALA A 410 -26.25 -17.34 -29.38
N PRO A 411 -25.66 -18.53 -29.13
CA PRO A 411 -25.29 -19.44 -30.20
C PRO A 411 -26.53 -19.78 -31.02
N LEU A 412 -26.45 -19.59 -32.33
CA LEU A 412 -27.49 -20.00 -33.27
C LEU A 412 -27.53 -21.53 -33.26
N HIS A 413 -28.66 -22.12 -32.86
CA HIS A 413 -28.87 -23.55 -33.01
C HIS A 413 -29.50 -23.78 -34.39
N PRO A 414 -28.78 -24.34 -35.37
CA PRO A 414 -29.38 -24.67 -36.67
C PRO A 414 -30.41 -25.78 -36.47
N TRP A 415 -31.63 -25.57 -36.96
CA TRP A 415 -32.67 -26.59 -36.92
C TRP A 415 -32.34 -27.71 -37.90
N ASP A 416 -32.63 -28.95 -37.53
CA ASP A 416 -32.55 -30.10 -38.43
C ASP A 416 -33.42 -29.89 -39.68
N TRP A 417 -32.95 -30.34 -40.84
CA TRP A 417 -33.71 -30.17 -42.08
C TRP A 417 -34.95 -31.08 -42.09
N PRO A 418 -36.15 -30.56 -42.40
CA PRO A 418 -37.38 -31.36 -42.45
C PRO A 418 -37.26 -32.45 -43.53
N GLN A 419 -37.77 -33.65 -43.25
CA GLN A 419 -37.69 -34.79 -44.18
C GLN A 419 -38.86 -34.88 -45.17
N GLN A 420 -39.97 -34.16 -44.91
CA GLN A 420 -41.17 -34.19 -45.73
C GLN A 420 -41.76 -32.78 -45.89
N PRO A 421 -42.45 -32.49 -47.03
CA PRO A 421 -43.24 -31.28 -47.17
C PRO A 421 -44.27 -31.15 -46.04
N TRP A 422 -44.47 -29.94 -45.55
CA TRP A 422 -45.48 -29.62 -44.54
C TRP A 422 -45.24 -30.21 -43.14
N SER A 423 -44.06 -30.79 -42.87
CA SER A 423 -43.73 -31.25 -41.51
C SER A 423 -43.36 -30.09 -40.58
N ARG A 424 -42.67 -29.07 -41.11
CA ARG A 424 -42.32 -27.85 -40.37
C ARG A 424 -42.72 -26.61 -41.13
N VAL A 425 -43.55 -25.80 -40.49
CA VAL A 425 -44.09 -24.56 -41.07
C VAL A 425 -43.63 -23.37 -40.26
N HIS A 426 -43.12 -22.35 -40.95
CA HIS A 426 -42.78 -21.06 -40.38
C HIS A 426 -43.89 -20.08 -40.69
N MET A 427 -44.37 -19.35 -39.69
CA MET A 427 -45.40 -18.33 -39.89
C MET A 427 -45.00 -16.99 -39.28
N ASP A 428 -45.28 -15.93 -40.03
CA ASP A 428 -44.98 -14.55 -39.64
C ASP A 428 -46.05 -13.59 -40.15
N PHE A 429 -46.19 -12.45 -39.49
CA PHE A 429 -47.07 -11.38 -39.91
C PHE A 429 -46.28 -10.25 -40.56
N ALA A 430 -46.53 -10.00 -41.84
CA ALA A 430 -46.02 -8.83 -42.53
C ALA A 430 -47.07 -7.72 -42.58
N GLY A 431 -46.72 -6.51 -42.12
CA GLY A 431 -47.59 -5.33 -42.22
C GLY A 431 -47.42 -4.33 -41.07
N PRO A 432 -48.28 -3.29 -41.02
CA PRO A 432 -49.40 -3.03 -41.92
C PRO A 432 -48.99 -2.36 -43.24
N PHE A 433 -49.52 -2.84 -44.36
CA PHE A 433 -49.40 -2.20 -45.66
C PHE A 433 -50.81 -1.92 -46.20
N LEU A 434 -51.11 -0.65 -46.49
CA LEU A 434 -52.45 -0.17 -46.90
C LEU A 434 -53.59 -0.59 -45.93
N GLY A 435 -53.33 -0.59 -44.62
CA GLY A 435 -54.32 -0.95 -43.61
C GLY A 435 -54.66 -2.46 -43.54
N LYS A 436 -53.88 -3.31 -44.22
CA LYS A 436 -54.01 -4.78 -44.16
C LYS A 436 -52.74 -5.40 -43.60
N MET A 437 -52.91 -6.55 -42.96
CA MET A 437 -51.85 -7.42 -42.45
C MET A 437 -51.82 -8.69 -43.30
N PHE A 438 -50.64 -9.25 -43.52
CA PHE A 438 -50.44 -10.47 -44.28
C PHE A 438 -49.90 -11.54 -43.34
N LEU A 439 -50.65 -12.63 -43.17
CA LEU A 439 -50.14 -13.83 -42.53
C LEU A 439 -49.41 -14.64 -43.60
N ILE A 440 -48.09 -14.73 -43.47
CA ILE A 440 -47.21 -15.45 -44.38
C ILE A 440 -46.89 -16.80 -43.72
N ILE A 441 -47.19 -17.88 -44.42
CA ILE A 441 -46.97 -19.26 -43.98
C ILE A 441 -46.00 -19.89 -44.98
N ILE A 442 -44.86 -20.38 -44.51
CA ILE A 442 -43.79 -20.91 -45.35
C ILE A 442 -43.48 -22.34 -44.91
N ASP A 443 -43.59 -23.29 -45.84
CA ASP A 443 -43.12 -24.65 -45.61
C ASP A 443 -41.58 -24.71 -45.62
N ALA A 444 -40.99 -25.27 -44.57
CA ALA A 444 -39.54 -25.33 -44.42
C ALA A 444 -38.88 -26.26 -45.45
N HIS A 445 -39.58 -27.28 -45.94
CA HIS A 445 -39.04 -28.26 -46.88
C HIS A 445 -39.18 -27.81 -48.34
N SER A 446 -40.41 -27.60 -48.81
CA SER A 446 -40.70 -27.22 -50.20
C SER A 446 -40.46 -25.75 -50.52
N LYS A 447 -40.32 -24.90 -49.49
CA LYS A 447 -40.31 -23.43 -49.60
C LYS A 447 -41.59 -22.86 -50.22
N TRP A 448 -42.67 -23.64 -50.24
CA TRP A 448 -43.98 -23.15 -50.63
C TRP A 448 -44.44 -22.05 -49.67
N ILE A 449 -45.01 -20.99 -50.22
CA ILE A 449 -45.48 -19.82 -49.48
C ILE A 449 -46.98 -19.70 -49.68
N ASP A 450 -47.72 -19.67 -48.57
CA ASP A 450 -49.13 -19.36 -48.53
C ASP A 450 -49.36 -18.04 -47.79
N ILE A 451 -50.20 -17.16 -48.35
CA ILE A 451 -50.40 -15.81 -47.84
C ILE A 451 -51.88 -15.55 -47.62
N LYS A 452 -52.26 -15.26 -46.38
CA LYS A 452 -53.62 -14.87 -46.01
C LYS A 452 -53.68 -13.38 -45.70
N ILE A 453 -54.59 -12.68 -46.36
CA ILE A 453 -54.77 -11.23 -46.22
C ILE A 453 -55.79 -10.97 -45.13
N MET A 454 -55.36 -10.38 -44.03
CA MET A 454 -56.18 -10.15 -42.85
C MET A 454 -56.38 -8.66 -42.58
N SER A 455 -57.62 -8.28 -42.24
CA SER A 455 -57.94 -6.90 -41.83
C SER A 455 -57.71 -6.67 -40.32
N LYS A 456 -57.81 -7.74 -39.53
CA LYS A 456 -57.61 -7.76 -38.08
C LYS A 456 -56.72 -8.94 -37.73
N ILE A 457 -55.88 -8.77 -36.71
CA ILE A 457 -54.90 -9.77 -36.23
C ILE A 457 -55.33 -10.36 -34.88
N THR A 458 -56.65 -10.54 -34.68
CA THR A 458 -57.13 -11.15 -33.45
C THR A 458 -56.86 -12.65 -33.47
N ALA A 459 -56.62 -13.24 -32.29
CA ALA A 459 -56.44 -14.68 -32.13
C ALA A 459 -57.52 -15.51 -32.85
N SER A 460 -58.77 -15.08 -32.75
CA SER A 460 -59.92 -15.77 -33.35
C SER A 460 -59.87 -15.75 -34.88
N ASP A 461 -59.51 -14.62 -35.48
CA ASP A 461 -59.41 -14.49 -36.94
C ASP A 461 -58.25 -15.33 -37.48
N THR A 462 -57.10 -15.33 -36.80
CA THR A 462 -55.94 -16.14 -37.19
C THR A 462 -56.25 -17.63 -37.17
N ILE A 463 -57.03 -18.10 -36.18
CA ILE A 463 -57.42 -19.52 -36.09
C ILE A 463 -58.34 -19.92 -37.24
N LEU A 464 -59.23 -19.04 -37.69
CA LEU A 464 -60.12 -19.34 -38.81
C LEU A 464 -59.33 -19.52 -40.11
N GLU A 465 -58.38 -18.63 -40.38
CA GLU A 465 -57.49 -18.73 -41.54
C GLU A 465 -56.60 -19.98 -41.45
N LEU A 466 -56.02 -20.26 -40.27
CA LEU A 466 -55.21 -21.46 -40.07
C LEU A 466 -56.01 -22.76 -40.22
N ARG A 467 -57.28 -22.79 -39.82
CA ARG A 467 -58.15 -23.96 -40.05
C ARG A 467 -58.35 -24.24 -41.53
N GLU A 468 -58.53 -23.20 -42.35
CA GLU A 468 -58.64 -23.36 -43.80
C GLU A 468 -57.35 -23.93 -44.39
N VAL A 469 -56.21 -23.38 -43.98
CA VAL A 469 -54.88 -23.84 -44.43
C VAL A 469 -54.63 -25.30 -44.01
N PHE A 470 -54.91 -25.64 -42.75
CA PHE A 470 -54.75 -27.01 -42.23
C PHE A 470 -55.75 -28.00 -42.86
N SER A 471 -56.92 -27.53 -43.29
CA SER A 471 -57.87 -28.38 -44.03
C SER A 471 -57.37 -28.72 -45.44
N THR A 472 -56.54 -27.85 -46.02
CA THR A 472 -56.00 -28.01 -47.38
C THR A 472 -54.74 -28.87 -47.39
N PHE A 473 -53.81 -28.62 -46.46
CA PHE A 473 -52.48 -29.25 -46.46
C PHE A 473 -52.27 -30.29 -45.36
N GLY A 474 -53.23 -30.41 -44.43
CA GLY A 474 -53.10 -31.24 -43.24
C GLY A 474 -52.46 -30.48 -42.06
N LEU A 475 -52.40 -31.16 -40.91
CA LEU A 475 -51.79 -30.63 -39.69
C LEU A 475 -50.26 -30.80 -39.75
N PRO A 476 -49.46 -29.73 -39.60
CA PRO A 476 -48.02 -29.86 -39.52
C PRO A 476 -47.59 -30.46 -38.18
N GLU A 477 -46.40 -31.09 -38.14
CA GLU A 477 -45.84 -31.61 -36.89
C GLU A 477 -45.27 -30.47 -36.02
N VAL A 478 -44.65 -29.48 -36.66
CA VAL A 478 -44.02 -28.34 -36.00
C VAL A 478 -44.43 -27.01 -36.62
N ILE A 479 -44.92 -26.09 -35.79
CA ILE A 479 -45.16 -24.70 -36.16
C ILE A 479 -44.14 -23.81 -35.46
N ILE A 480 -43.52 -22.91 -36.22
CA ILE A 480 -42.60 -21.90 -35.73
C ILE A 480 -43.21 -20.52 -35.97
N GLU A 481 -43.53 -19.83 -34.88
CA GLU A 481 -44.00 -18.44 -34.89
C GLU A 481 -42.88 -17.48 -34.51
N GLN A 482 -42.73 -16.38 -35.26
CA GLN A 482 -41.82 -15.30 -34.92
C GLN A 482 -42.57 -14.22 -34.13
N LEU A 483 -42.64 -14.37 -32.81
CA LEU A 483 -43.33 -13.42 -31.93
C LEU A 483 -42.46 -12.20 -31.66
N GLU A 484 -42.69 -11.10 -32.38
CA GLU A 484 -41.99 -9.84 -32.07
C GLU A 484 -42.61 -9.01 -30.94
N LYS A 485 -43.85 -9.26 -30.46
CA LYS A 485 -44.41 -8.51 -29.30
C LYS A 485 -45.82 -8.85 -28.78
N ARG A 486 -46.48 -9.95 -29.15
CA ARG A 486 -47.91 -10.15 -28.81
C ARG A 486 -48.18 -11.47 -28.08
N GLU A 487 -49.16 -11.42 -27.17
CA GLU A 487 -49.61 -12.54 -26.34
C GLU A 487 -49.84 -13.78 -27.20
N ALA A 488 -49.24 -14.89 -26.79
CA ALA A 488 -49.38 -16.17 -27.46
C ALA A 488 -50.87 -16.50 -27.63
N VAL A 489 -51.27 -16.99 -28.79
CA VAL A 489 -52.66 -17.42 -29.05
C VAL A 489 -52.91 -18.72 -28.27
N PRO A 490 -53.59 -18.72 -27.10
CA PRO A 490 -53.62 -19.89 -26.21
C PRO A 490 -54.50 -21.03 -26.73
N SER A 491 -55.34 -20.77 -27.74
CA SER A 491 -56.40 -21.66 -28.21
C SER A 491 -56.03 -22.56 -29.39
N VAL A 492 -54.81 -22.46 -29.93
CA VAL A 492 -54.29 -23.42 -30.93
C VAL A 492 -53.73 -24.69 -30.25
N TRP A 493 -53.60 -24.67 -28.92
CA TRP A 493 -52.82 -25.63 -28.13
C TRP A 493 -53.51 -26.99 -27.90
N GLY A 494 -54.69 -27.22 -28.50
CA GLY A 494 -55.49 -28.42 -28.34
C GLY A 494 -55.39 -29.47 -29.46
N LEU A 495 -54.54 -29.26 -30.48
CA LEU A 495 -54.51 -30.09 -31.71
C LEU A 495 -53.32 -31.06 -31.83
N GLY A 496 -52.48 -31.21 -30.80
CA GLY A 496 -51.40 -32.22 -30.79
C GLY A 496 -50.14 -31.87 -31.60
N VAL A 497 -49.94 -30.60 -31.96
CA VAL A 497 -48.78 -30.09 -32.71
C VAL A 497 -47.64 -29.67 -31.76
N GLN A 498 -46.38 -30.01 -32.07
CA GLN A 498 -45.22 -29.53 -31.30
C GLN A 498 -44.90 -28.06 -31.68
N HIS A 499 -44.70 -27.20 -30.69
CA HIS A 499 -44.53 -25.75 -30.92
C HIS A 499 -43.10 -25.29 -30.63
N GLY A 500 -42.49 -24.54 -31.56
CA GLY A 500 -41.19 -23.90 -31.38
C GLY A 500 -41.32 -22.38 -31.37
N ILE A 501 -41.03 -21.73 -30.24
CA ILE A 501 -41.07 -20.25 -30.13
C ILE A 501 -39.67 -19.68 -30.37
N HIS A 502 -39.53 -18.78 -31.35
CA HIS A 502 -38.29 -18.04 -31.58
C HIS A 502 -38.38 -16.62 -30.99
N VAL A 503 -37.64 -16.36 -29.90
CA VAL A 503 -37.61 -15.03 -29.26
C VAL A 503 -36.39 -14.24 -29.75
N HIS A 504 -36.61 -13.03 -30.28
CA HIS A 504 -35.55 -12.16 -30.78
C HIS A 504 -34.61 -11.70 -29.63
N PRO A 505 -33.27 -11.72 -29.79
CA PRO A 505 -32.32 -11.53 -28.67
C PRO A 505 -32.29 -10.14 -28.02
N LYS A 506 -33.03 -9.15 -28.52
CA LYS A 506 -33.04 -7.78 -27.94
C LYS A 506 -34.05 -7.58 -26.82
N GLN A 507 -34.95 -8.53 -26.53
CA GLN A 507 -35.99 -8.36 -25.51
C GLN A 507 -36.29 -9.67 -24.78
N ARG A 508 -35.47 -10.02 -23.77
CA ARG A 508 -35.82 -11.08 -22.80
C ARG A 508 -36.54 -10.44 -21.59
N PRO A 509 -37.81 -10.76 -21.30
CA PRO A 509 -38.39 -10.49 -19.99
C PRO A 509 -37.78 -11.41 -18.93
N LYS A 510 -37.63 -10.91 -17.69
CA LYS A 510 -36.85 -11.51 -16.60
C LYS A 510 -37.36 -12.85 -16.04
N ASN A 511 -38.53 -13.34 -16.46
CA ASN A 511 -39.17 -14.53 -15.88
C ASN A 511 -39.43 -15.63 -16.92
N LEU A 512 -38.38 -16.36 -17.31
CA LEU A 512 -38.47 -17.55 -18.17
C LEU A 512 -38.85 -18.84 -17.40
N SER A 513 -38.87 -18.81 -16.06
CA SER A 513 -39.14 -19.98 -15.22
C SER A 513 -40.61 -20.36 -15.08
N MET A 514 -41.55 -19.49 -15.46
CA MET A 514 -42.99 -19.82 -15.44
C MET A 514 -43.48 -20.56 -16.68
N LEU A 515 -42.86 -20.33 -17.85
CA LEU A 515 -43.29 -20.93 -19.12
C LEU A 515 -42.92 -22.41 -19.23
N HIS A 516 -41.80 -22.83 -18.64
CA HIS A 516 -41.38 -24.23 -18.72
C HIS A 516 -42.25 -25.19 -17.90
N LYS A 517 -43.01 -24.68 -16.91
CA LYS A 517 -43.90 -25.50 -16.07
C LYS A 517 -45.27 -25.77 -16.70
N GLN A 518 -45.73 -24.96 -17.65
CA GLN A 518 -47.04 -25.14 -18.29
C GLN A 518 -47.05 -26.12 -19.47
N VAL A 519 -45.88 -26.58 -19.94
CA VAL A 519 -45.77 -27.45 -21.13
C VAL A 519 -45.79 -28.95 -20.76
N THR A 520 -45.68 -29.31 -19.47
CA THR A 520 -45.49 -30.72 -19.05
C THR A 520 -46.63 -31.34 -18.24
N GLU A 521 -47.76 -30.67 -18.04
CA GLU A 521 -48.92 -31.29 -17.37
C GLU A 521 -50.01 -31.69 -18.39
N PRO A 522 -50.39 -32.97 -18.47
CA PRO A 522 -51.58 -33.37 -19.21
C PRO A 522 -52.82 -32.95 -18.41
N CYS A 523 -53.71 -32.14 -19.02
CA CYS A 523 -55.03 -31.85 -18.47
C CYS A 523 -55.84 -33.15 -18.33
N LYS A 524 -55.80 -33.77 -17.15
CA LYS A 524 -56.83 -34.71 -16.71
C LYS A 524 -57.98 -33.90 -16.12
N GLY A 525 -59.14 -33.95 -16.77
CA GLY A 525 -60.40 -33.51 -16.19
C GLY A 525 -61.19 -32.64 -17.15
N LEU A 526 -62.07 -33.29 -17.92
CA LEU A 526 -63.41 -32.84 -18.32
C LEU A 526 -64.01 -33.94 -19.22
N ALA A 527 -64.17 -35.13 -18.63
CA ALA A 527 -65.23 -36.06 -19.00
C ALA A 527 -66.18 -36.06 -17.81
N GLY A 528 -67.37 -35.50 -18.02
CA GLY A 528 -68.40 -35.23 -17.03
C GLY A 528 -69.43 -34.32 -17.64
#